data_AF-A0A2V8L4Z2-F1
#
_entry.id   AF-A0A2V8L4Z2-F1
#
_cell.length_a   1.000
_cell.length_b   1.000
_cell.length_c   1.000
_cell.angle_alpha   90.00
_cell.angle_beta   90.00
_cell.angle_gamma   90.00
#
_symmetry.space_group_name_H-M   'P 1'
#
loop_
_entity.id
_entity.type
_entity.pdbx_description
1 polymer ?
#
loop_
_entity_poly.entity_id
_entity_poly.type
_entity_poly.pdbx_seq_one_letter_code
_entity_poly.pdbx_strand_id
1 'polypeptide(L)'
;DSQSDEKTNPGFQRGIRIGNAKDGSVKSLIPSPGPVQKPTPEAIAAYAPGDPRLEVLLRGATTEGIAVDASGNVYGGEANSMNLRKYAKN
;
A
#
# COMPACT_ATOMS: atom_id res chain seq x y z
N ASP A 1 5.64 3.41 -6.62
CA ASP A 1 5.56 4.09 -5.31
C ASP A 1 4.12 4.05 -4.81
N SER A 2 3.78 4.79 -3.75
CA SER A 2 2.43 4.88 -3.18
C SER A 2 1.46 5.76 -3.99
N GLN A 3 1.94 6.48 -4.99
CA GLN A 3 1.17 7.37 -5.87
C GLN A 3 0.98 6.79 -7.28
N SER A 4 1.52 5.60 -7.57
CA SER A 4 1.38 4.96 -8.88
C SER A 4 -0.09 4.59 -9.16
N ASP A 5 -0.61 5.11 -10.27
CA ASP A 5 -1.92 4.82 -10.85
C ASP A 5 -1.85 5.05 -12.38
N GLU A 6 -2.95 4.81 -13.10
CA GLU A 6 -3.01 4.99 -14.56
C GLU A 6 -2.71 6.43 -15.03
N LYS A 7 -2.79 7.42 -14.14
CA LYS A 7 -2.53 8.83 -14.48
C LYS A 7 -1.09 9.23 -14.19
N THR A 8 -0.54 8.75 -13.08
CA THR A 8 0.74 9.18 -12.50
C THR A 8 1.88 8.28 -12.96
N ASN A 9 1.62 6.97 -13.09
CA ASN A 9 2.62 5.98 -13.51
C ASN A 9 1.96 4.78 -14.22
N PRO A 10 1.45 4.97 -15.45
CA PRO A 10 0.68 3.96 -16.18
C PRO A 10 1.49 2.68 -16.39
N GLY A 11 0.83 1.53 -16.22
CA GLY A 11 1.46 0.21 -16.33
C GLY A 11 2.25 -0.25 -15.09
N PHE A 12 2.40 0.58 -14.06
CA PHE A 12 3.09 0.19 -12.82
C PHE A 12 2.14 -0.14 -11.69
N GLN A 13 2.32 -1.33 -11.10
CA GLN A 13 1.59 -1.71 -9.89
C GLN A 13 2.00 -0.85 -8.69
N ARG A 14 1.00 -0.34 -7.95
CA ARG A 14 1.18 0.44 -6.73
C ARG A 14 1.70 -0.44 -5.57
N GLY A 15 2.67 0.07 -4.83
CA GLY A 15 3.28 -0.68 -3.71
C GLY A 15 4.76 -0.40 -3.51
N ILE A 16 5.35 -1.19 -2.61
CA ILE A 16 6.75 -1.08 -2.16
C ILE A 16 7.62 -2.03 -2.98
N ARG A 17 8.63 -1.48 -3.65
CA ARG A 17 9.61 -2.26 -4.42
C ARG A 17 10.84 -2.54 -3.56
N ILE A 18 11.25 -3.80 -3.51
CA ILE A 18 12.46 -4.25 -2.83
C ILE A 18 13.44 -4.67 -3.91
N GLY A 19 14.59 -4.03 -3.96
CA GLY A 19 15.55 -4.18 -5.04
C GLY A 19 16.98 -3.88 -4.62
N ASN A 20 17.90 -4.08 -5.54
CA ASN A 20 19.31 -3.77 -5.33
C ASN A 20 19.56 -2.30 -5.72
N ALA A 21 20.02 -1.50 -4.77
CA ALA A 21 20.30 -0.08 -4.99
C ALA A 21 21.50 0.17 -5.93
N LYS A 22 22.41 -0.81 -6.10
CA LYS A 22 23.60 -0.68 -6.94
C LYS A 22 23.31 -0.82 -8.42
N ASP A 23 22.41 -1.74 -8.78
CA ASP A 23 22.09 -2.06 -10.18
C ASP A 23 20.65 -1.68 -10.58
N GLY A 24 19.80 -1.28 -9.62
CA GLY A 24 18.43 -0.87 -9.86
C GLY A 24 17.44 -2.02 -10.08
N SER A 25 17.88 -3.28 -9.99
CA SER A 25 16.99 -4.44 -10.18
C SER A 25 15.96 -4.55 -9.06
N VAL A 26 14.70 -4.81 -9.42
CA VAL A 26 13.61 -5.09 -8.47
C VAL A 26 13.53 -6.60 -8.27
N LYS A 27 13.67 -7.06 -7.03
CA LYS A 27 13.59 -8.48 -6.65
C LYS A 27 12.21 -8.87 -6.14
N SER A 28 11.50 -7.96 -5.49
CA SER A 28 10.17 -8.23 -4.94
C SER A 28 9.31 -6.97 -4.92
N LEU A 29 7.99 -7.17 -4.94
CA LEU A 29 6.98 -6.14 -4.80
C LEU A 29 6.02 -6.55 -3.68
N ILE A 30 5.84 -5.66 -2.71
CA ILE A 30 4.75 -5.74 -1.75
C ILE A 30 3.63 -4.83 -2.28
N PRO A 31 2.47 -5.38 -2.73
CA PRO A 31 1.41 -4.57 -3.28
C PRO A 31 0.79 -3.66 -2.22
N SER A 32 0.43 -2.43 -2.61
CA SER A 32 -0.33 -1.52 -1.77
C SER A 32 -1.69 -2.14 -1.43
N PRO A 33 -2.11 -2.18 -0.15
CA PRO A 33 -3.41 -2.75 0.18
C PRO A 33 -4.50 -1.69 0.00
N GLY A 34 -5.57 -2.06 -0.68
CA GLY A 34 -6.69 -1.15 -0.99
C GLY A 34 -6.66 -0.66 -2.45
N PRO A 35 -7.76 -0.05 -2.91
CA PRO A 35 -7.97 0.25 -4.32
C PRO A 35 -7.05 1.36 -4.82
N VAL A 36 -6.67 1.27 -6.10
CA VAL A 36 -5.83 2.29 -6.76
C VAL A 36 -6.61 3.60 -6.93
N GLN A 37 -7.89 3.49 -7.32
CA GLN A 37 -8.81 4.62 -7.41
C GLN A 37 -9.60 4.86 -6.13
N LYS A 38 -10.09 6.10 -6.00
CA LYS A 38 -11.09 6.46 -5.00
C LYS A 38 -12.32 5.53 -5.15
N PRO A 39 -12.87 5.00 -4.06
CA PRO A 39 -14.02 4.10 -4.11
C PRO A 39 -15.24 4.79 -4.73
N THR A 40 -16.04 4.04 -5.49
CA THR A 40 -17.34 4.53 -5.95
C THR A 40 -18.37 4.51 -4.80
N PRO A 41 -19.47 5.29 -4.88
CA PRO A 41 -20.55 5.21 -3.91
C PRO A 41 -21.09 3.79 -3.71
N GLU A 42 -21.15 2.99 -4.77
CA GLU A 42 -21.59 1.58 -4.72
C GLU A 42 -20.60 0.71 -3.94
N ALA A 43 -19.30 0.90 -4.15
CA ALA A 43 -18.25 0.19 -3.39
C ALA A 43 -18.26 0.57 -1.91
N ILE A 44 -18.61 1.83 -1.58
CA ILE A 44 -18.78 2.29 -0.20
C ILE A 44 -20.02 1.64 0.43
N ALA A 45 -21.15 1.59 -0.30
CA ALA A 45 -22.41 1.02 0.17
C ALA A 45 -22.35 -0.48 0.46
N ALA A 46 -21.35 -1.19 -0.05
CA ALA A 46 -21.12 -2.60 0.24
C ALA A 46 -20.65 -2.87 1.69
N TYR A 47 -20.24 -1.84 2.43
CA TYR A 47 -19.76 -1.96 3.82
C TYR A 47 -20.83 -1.47 4.81
N ALA A 48 -20.97 -2.20 5.92
CA ALA A 48 -21.83 -1.76 7.02
C ALA A 48 -21.28 -0.48 7.68
N PRO A 49 -22.14 0.41 8.19
CA PRO A 49 -21.70 1.56 8.99
C PRO A 49 -20.77 1.13 10.12
N GLY A 50 -19.57 1.69 10.17
CA GLY A 50 -18.55 1.37 11.18
C GLY A 50 -17.64 0.18 10.87
N ASP A 51 -17.73 -0.46 9.69
CA ASP A 51 -16.77 -1.50 9.30
C ASP A 51 -15.34 -0.89 9.20
N PRO A 52 -14.34 -1.39 9.94
CA PRO A 52 -12.98 -0.85 9.91
C PRO A 52 -12.30 -0.98 8.53
N ARG A 53 -12.79 -1.85 7.63
CA ARG A 53 -12.31 -1.95 6.25
C ARG A 53 -12.70 -0.74 5.41
N LEU A 54 -13.76 -0.03 5.80
CA LEU A 54 -14.21 1.17 5.12
C LEU A 54 -13.21 2.32 5.28
N GLU A 55 -12.53 2.44 6.42
CA GLU A 55 -11.48 3.45 6.63
C GLU A 55 -10.30 3.27 5.68
N VAL A 56 -9.84 2.01 5.50
CA VAL A 56 -8.79 1.67 4.53
C VAL A 56 -9.24 1.98 3.11
N LEU A 57 -10.50 1.69 2.79
CA LEU A 57 -11.09 1.95 1.49
C LEU A 57 -11.15 3.46 1.19
N LEU A 58 -11.62 4.27 2.14
CA LEU A 58 -11.85 5.70 1.97
C LEU A 58 -10.56 6.53 1.98
N ARG A 59 -9.62 6.20 2.86
CA ARG A 59 -8.37 6.97 3.02
C ARG A 59 -7.27 6.51 2.07
N GLY A 60 -7.33 5.26 1.62
CA GLY A 60 -6.30 4.63 0.80
C GLY A 60 -5.01 4.38 1.60
N ALA A 61 -4.16 3.49 1.09
CA ALA A 61 -2.85 3.22 1.67
C ALA A 61 -1.78 4.08 1.00
N THR A 62 -1.29 5.10 1.71
CA THR A 62 -0.14 5.91 1.30
C THR A 62 1.07 5.55 2.16
N THR A 63 1.74 4.45 1.82
CA THR A 63 2.98 4.11 2.52
C THR A 63 4.05 5.14 2.20
N GLU A 64 4.53 5.84 3.22
CA GLU A 64 5.55 6.89 3.10
C GLU A 64 6.81 6.57 3.92
N GLY A 65 6.66 5.85 5.04
CA GLY A 65 7.77 5.38 5.87
C GLY A 65 7.97 3.87 5.75
N ILE A 66 9.24 3.42 5.72
CA ILE A 66 9.62 2.01 5.72
C ILE A 66 10.65 1.75 6.81
N ALA A 67 10.45 0.68 7.58
CA ALA A 67 11.45 0.11 8.46
C ALA A 67 11.54 -1.41 8.25
N VAL A 68 12.70 -2.00 8.54
CA VAL A 68 12.93 -3.45 8.45
C VAL A 68 13.56 -3.91 9.76
N ASP A 69 13.04 -5.00 10.34
CA ASP A 69 13.62 -5.60 11.54
C ASP A 69 14.71 -6.64 11.22
N ALA A 70 15.42 -7.12 12.26
CA ALA A 70 16.50 -8.09 12.12
C ALA A 70 16.03 -9.46 11.58
N SER A 71 14.74 -9.79 11.69
CA SER A 71 14.16 -11.00 11.11
C SER A 71 13.79 -10.82 9.62
N GLY A 72 13.93 -9.61 9.08
CA GLY A 72 13.58 -9.28 7.71
C GLY A 72 12.09 -9.00 7.49
N ASN A 73 11.32 -8.73 8.56
CA ASN A 73 9.96 -8.23 8.38
C ASN A 73 9.98 -6.76 7.96
N VAL A 74 9.07 -6.38 7.08
CA VAL A 74 8.95 -5.00 6.59
C VAL A 74 7.77 -4.32 7.25
N TYR A 75 7.96 -3.08 7.69
CA TYR A 75 6.93 -2.24 8.31
C TYR A 75 6.71 -1.02 7.43
N GLY A 76 5.47 -0.83 6.96
CA GLY A 76 5.05 0.33 6.19
C GLY A 76 4.17 1.25 7.03
N GLY A 77 4.60 2.49 7.20
CA GLY A 77 3.79 3.56 7.80
C GLY A 77 2.91 4.23 6.76
N GLU A 78 1.59 4.17 6.95
CA GLU A 78 0.58 4.72 6.04
C GLU A 78 0.06 6.06 6.54
N ALA A 79 0.36 7.12 5.79
CA ALA A 79 0.05 8.48 6.22
C ALA A 79 -1.46 8.78 6.22
N ASN A 80 -2.18 8.35 5.17
CA ASN A 80 -3.60 8.67 5.03
C ASN A 80 -4.50 7.86 5.95
N SER A 81 -4.26 6.55 6.05
CA SER A 81 -5.04 5.61 6.87
C SER A 81 -4.61 5.63 8.35
N MET A 82 -3.52 6.33 8.67
CA MET A 82 -2.92 6.39 10.01
C MET A 82 -2.63 4.99 10.58
N ASN A 83 -2.08 4.13 9.74
CA ASN A 83 -1.90 2.71 10.06
C ASN A 83 -0.43 2.27 9.91
N LEU A 84 -0.04 1.25 10.67
CA LEU A 84 1.24 0.56 10.53
C LEU A 84 0.98 -0.86 10.05
N ARG A 85 1.46 -1.21 8.85
CA ARG A 85 1.35 -2.57 8.33
C ARG A 85 2.66 -3.32 8.44
N LYS A 86 2.59 -4.55 8.96
CA LYS A 86 3.70 -5.50 9.00
C LYS A 86 3.53 -6.53 7.88
N TYR A 87 4.59 -6.72 7.11
CA TYR A 87 4.74 -7.79 6.12
C TYR A 87 5.79 -8.76 6.65
N ALA A 88 5.32 -9.92 7.11
CA ALA A 88 6.19 -10.92 7.69
C ALA A 88 6.89 -11.73 6.60
N LYS A 89 8.17 -12.02 6.83
CA LYS A 89 8.91 -12.97 6.01
C LYS A 89 8.54 -14.38 6.47
N ASN A 90 7.95 -15.17 5.57
CA ASN A 90 7.72 -16.60 5.79
C ASN A 90 9.00 -17.39 5.52
#